data_AF-Q1HPB4-F1
#
_entry.id   AF-Q1HPB4-F1
#
_cell.length_a   1.000
_cell.length_b   1.000
_cell.length_c   1.000
_cell.angle_alpha   90.00
_cell.angle_beta   90.00
_cell.angle_gamma   90.00
#
_symmetry.space_group_name_H-M   'P 1'
#
loop_
_entity.id
_entity.type
_entity.pdbx_description
1 polymer ?
#
loop_
_entity_poly.entity_id
_entity_poly.type
_entity_poly.pdbx_seq_one_letter_code
_entity_poly.pdbx_strand_id
1 'polypeptide(L)' 'IVGAQVPLGCGLAFAQKYSKDENVTFALYGDGAANQGQLFEALNISALWDLPAILVCENNHYGMGTAEWRAAKSP' A
#
# COMPACT_ATOMS: atom_id res chain seq x y z
N ILE A 1 1.47 -10.84 7.38
CA ILE A 1 1.29 -11.37 6.00
C ILE A 1 1.69 -10.25 5.04
N VAL A 2 2.55 -10.52 4.07
CA VAL A 2 3.12 -9.48 3.20
C VAL A 2 2.01 -8.81 2.37
N GLY A 3 1.91 -7.48 2.42
CA GLY A 3 0.93 -6.69 1.66
C GLY A 3 -0.46 -6.58 2.30
N ALA A 4 -0.80 -7.43 3.29
CA ALA A 4 -2.12 -7.48 3.93
C ALA A 4 -2.51 -6.19 4.65
N GLN A 5 -1.52 -5.43 5.14
CA GLN A 5 -1.76 -4.19 5.87
C GLN A 5 -2.20 -3.02 4.97
N VAL A 6 -1.94 -3.09 3.66
CA VAL A 6 -2.25 -1.98 2.74
C VAL A 6 -3.76 -1.76 2.60
N PRO A 7 -4.59 -2.77 2.23
CA PRO A 7 -6.04 -2.60 2.19
C PRO A 7 -6.64 -2.32 3.58
N LEU A 8 -6.03 -2.83 4.66
CA LEU A 8 -6.45 -2.47 6.02
C LEU A 8 -6.23 -0.98 6.32
N GLY A 9 -5.08 -0.43 5.91
CA GLY A 9 -4.80 1.01 5.99
C GLY A 9 -5.79 1.85 5.19
N CYS A 10 -6.19 1.40 3.99
CA CYS A 10 -7.26 2.04 3.23
C CYS A 10 -8.60 1.99 3.96
N GLY A 11 -8.92 0.87 4.64
CA GLY A 11 -10.11 0.76 5.48
C GLY A 11 -10.11 1.74 6.66
N LEU A 12 -8.96 1.97 7.29
CA LEU A 12 -8.80 2.98 8.34
C LEU A 12 -8.97 4.41 7.79
N ALA A 13 -8.38 4.70 6.63
CA ALA A 13 -8.56 5.99 5.95
C ALA A 13 -10.02 6.23 5.56
N PHE A 14 -10.72 5.19 5.11
CA PHE A 14 -12.15 5.24 4.86
C PHE A 14 -12.94 5.54 6.12
N ALA A 15 -12.63 4.88 7.25
CA ALA A 15 -13.28 5.16 8.53
C ALA A 15 -13.06 6.62 8.98
N GLN A 16 -11.84 7.14 8.85
CA GLN A 16 -11.52 8.54 9.16
C GLN A 16 -12.35 9.51 8.29
N LYS A 17 -12.41 9.25 6.98
CA LYS A 17 -13.24 10.04 6.06
C LYS A 17 -14.74 9.96 6.42
N TYR A 18 -15.22 8.77 6.75
CA TYR A 18 -16.62 8.54 7.11
C TYR A 18 -17.01 9.26 8.40
N SER A 19 -16.14 9.22 9.41
CA SER A 19 -16.31 9.92 10.70
C SER A 19 -16.04 11.43 10.64
N LYS A 20 -15.53 11.94 9.50
CA LYS A 20 -15.11 13.33 9.31
C LYS A 20 -13.97 13.75 10.25
N ASP A 21 -13.08 12.80 10.56
CA ASP A 21 -11.88 13.09 11.33
C ASP A 21 -10.82 13.74 10.42
N GLU A 22 -10.15 14.79 10.91
CA GLU A 22 -9.06 15.47 10.19
C GLU A 22 -7.72 14.71 10.34
N ASN A 23 -7.77 13.40 10.15
CA ASN A 23 -6.62 12.50 10.26
C ASN A 23 -6.25 11.92 8.89
N VAL A 24 -5.00 11.47 8.77
CA VAL A 24 -4.48 10.76 7.59
C VAL A 24 -3.90 9.42 8.04
N THR A 25 -4.15 8.37 7.26
CA THR A 25 -3.58 7.04 7.52
C THR A 25 -2.34 6.80 6.67
N PHE A 26 -1.24 6.42 7.30
CA PHE A 26 -0.04 5.94 6.61
C PHE A 26 -0.05 4.41 6.56
N ALA A 27 0.09 3.84 5.36
CA ALA A 27 0.23 2.40 5.16
C ALA A 27 1.57 2.10 4.50
N LEU A 28 2.49 1.53 5.27
CA LEU A 28 3.85 1.23 4.85
C LEU A 28 3.93 -0.17 4.25
N TYR A 29 4.69 -0.33 3.18
CA TYR A 29 4.99 -1.61 2.53
C TYR A 29 6.38 -1.58 1.89
N GLY A 30 7.04 -2.73 1.80
CA GLY A 30 8.37 -2.84 1.16
C GLY A 30 8.30 -3.02 -0.36
N ASP A 31 9.44 -2.88 -1.03
CA ASP A 31 9.62 -3.14 -2.47
C ASP A 31 9.13 -4.54 -2.89
N GLY A 32 9.43 -5.57 -2.11
CA GLY A 32 8.92 -6.92 -2.38
C GLY A 32 7.40 -7.05 -2.21
N ALA A 33 6.81 -6.26 -1.30
CA ALA A 33 5.37 -6.23 -1.08
C ALA A 33 4.64 -5.44 -2.19
N ALA A 34 5.35 -4.59 -2.94
CA ALA A 34 4.79 -3.81 -4.04
C ALA A 34 4.23 -4.67 -5.19
N ASN A 35 4.63 -5.94 -5.26
CA ASN A 35 4.13 -6.90 -6.25
C ASN A 35 2.87 -7.67 -5.80
N GLN A 36 2.32 -7.36 -4.62
CA GLN A 36 1.09 -7.99 -4.14
C GLN A 36 -0.14 -7.39 -4.84
N GLY A 37 -1.03 -8.23 -5.39
CA GLY A 37 -2.22 -7.78 -6.13
C GLY A 37 -3.13 -6.85 -5.32
N GLN A 38 -3.30 -7.13 -4.03
CA GLN A 38 -4.11 -6.32 -3.11
C GLN A 38 -3.62 -4.86 -2.96
N LEU A 39 -2.34 -4.57 -3.24
CA LEU A 39 -1.86 -3.18 -3.29
C LEU A 39 -2.53 -2.42 -4.42
N PHE A 40 -2.67 -3.02 -5.60
CA PHE A 40 -3.29 -2.39 -6.76
C PHE A 40 -4.80 -2.19 -6.57
N GLU A 41 -5.46 -3.14 -5.91
CA GLU A 41 -6.87 -3.00 -5.52
C GLU A 41 -7.05 -1.84 -4.52
N ALA A 42 -6.19 -1.78 -3.50
CA ALA A 42 -6.18 -0.72 -2.50
C ALA A 42 -5.86 0.66 -3.09
N LEU A 43 -4.91 0.75 -4.03
CA LEU A 43 -4.60 1.97 -4.79
C LEU A 43 -5.83 2.45 -5.57
N ASN A 44 -6.47 1.55 -6.31
CA ASN A 44 -7.66 1.88 -7.11
C ASN A 44 -8.79 2.42 -6.24
N ILE A 45 -9.12 1.74 -5.12
CA ILE A 45 -10.17 2.16 -4.21
C ILE A 45 -9.81 3.48 -3.49
N SER A 46 -8.55 3.66 -3.09
CA SER A 46 -8.11 4.88 -2.43
C SER A 46 -8.26 6.11 -3.32
N ALA A 47 -7.91 5.97 -4.60
CA ALA A 47 -8.09 7.03 -5.59
C ALA A 47 -9.58 7.25 -5.93
N LEU A 48 -10.33 6.17 -6.16
CA LEU A 48 -11.75 6.25 -6.52
C LEU A 48 -12.59 6.97 -5.45
N TRP A 49 -12.25 6.77 -4.18
CA TRP A 49 -13.00 7.34 -3.06
C TRP A 49 -12.30 8.53 -2.41
N ASP A 50 -11.24 9.09 -3.00
CA ASP A 50 -10.45 10.20 -2.43
C ASP A 50 -10.16 9.98 -0.93
N LEU A 51 -9.58 8.83 -0.59
CA LEU A 51 -9.31 8.46 0.80
C LEU A 51 -8.13 9.27 1.36
N PRO A 52 -8.16 9.67 2.64
CA PRO A 52 -7.02 10.29 3.33
C PRO A 52 -5.97 9.23 3.69
N ALA A 53 -5.39 8.58 2.67
CA ALA A 53 -4.39 7.53 2.81
C ALA A 53 -3.09 7.91 2.11
N ILE A 54 -1.97 7.69 2.77
CA ILE A 54 -0.63 7.80 2.20
C ILE A 54 -0.02 6.39 2.17
N LEU A 55 0.11 5.84 0.97
CA LEU A 55 0.74 4.54 0.75
C LEU A 55 2.24 4.76 0.55
N VAL A 56 3.06 4.25 1.46
CA VAL A 56 4.51 4.50 1.50
C VAL A 56 5.25 3.22 1.12
N CYS A 57 6.02 3.29 0.03
CA CYS A 57 6.95 2.23 -0.35
C CYS A 57 8.31 2.46 0.33
N GLU A 58 8.68 1.55 1.22
CA GLU A 58 10.02 1.47 1.82
C GLU A 58 10.92 0.64 0.90
N ASN A 59 11.47 1.28 -0.14
CA ASN A 59 12.37 0.60 -1.06
C ASN A 59 13.81 0.57 -0.51
N ASN A 60 14.24 -0.60 -0.04
CA ASN A 60 15.60 -0.87 0.40
C ASN A 60 16.39 -1.74 -0.59
N HIS A 61 15.89 -1.87 -1.82
CA HIS A 61 16.41 -2.66 -2.95
C HIS A 61 16.33 -4.20 -2.79
N TYR A 62 15.84 -4.72 -1.66
CA TYR A 62 15.76 -6.16 -1.40
C TYR A 62 14.51 -6.60 -0.63
N GLY A 63 13.61 -7.27 -1.34
CA GLY A 63 12.58 -8.11 -0.73
C GLY A 63 13.15 -9.42 -0.20
N MET A 64 13.49 -9.48 1.09
CA MET A 64 14.16 -10.62 1.73
C MET A 64 15.51 -10.93 1.05
N GLY A 65 15.57 -11.97 0.21
CA GLY A 65 16.76 -12.35 -0.55
C GLY A 65 16.70 -12.00 -2.04
N THR A 66 15.64 -11.33 -2.48
CA THR A 66 15.38 -11.03 -3.89
C THR A 66 15.59 -9.55 -4.15
N ALA A 67 16.59 -9.23 -4.97
CA ALA A 67 16.85 -7.86 -5.41
C ALA A 67 15.69 -7.33 -6.27
N GLU A 68 15.42 -6.02 -6.23
CA GLU A 68 14.26 -5.40 -6.89
C GLU A 68 14.14 -5.74 -8.39
N TRP A 69 15.25 -5.77 -9.14
CA TRP A 69 15.26 -6.13 -10.57
C TRP A 69 15.01 -7.62 -10.87
N ARG A 70 15.04 -8.48 -9.84
CA ARG A 70 14.70 -9.90 -9.93
C ARG A 70 13.28 -10.19 -9.43
N ALA A 71 12.61 -9.22 -8.82
CA ALA A 71 11.33 -9.43 -8.14
C ALA A 71 10.14 -9.51 -9.10
N ALA A 72 10.27 -8.98 -10.32
CA ALA A 72 9.25 -9.05 -11.36
C ALA A 72 9.89 -9.26 -12.74
N LYS A 73 9.09 -9.72 -13.71
CA LYS A 73 9.51 -9.79 -15.11
C LYS A 73 9.73 -8.36 -15.61
N SER A 74 11.00 -8.00 -15.80
CA SER A 74 11.39 -6.77 -16.47
C SER A 74 11.41 -6.96 -17.99
N PRO A 75 11.11 -5.92 -18.81
CA PRO A 75 11.24 -5.94 -20.26
C PRO A 75 12.59 -6.50 -20.73
#